data_AF-A0A4V0NCN5-F1
#
_entry.id   AF-A0A4V0NCN5-F1
#
_cell.length_a   1.000
_cell.length_b   1.000
_cell.length_c   1.000
_cell.angle_alpha   90.00
_cell.angle_beta   90.00
_cell.angle_gamma   90.00
#
_symmetry.space_group_name_H-M   'P 1'
#
loop_
_entity.id
_entity.type
_entity.pdbx_description
1 polymer ?
#
loop_
_entity_poly.entity_id
_entity_poly.type
_entity_poly.pdbx_seq_one_letter_code
_entity_poly.pdbx_strand_id
1 'polypeptide(L)'
;MDTTYSHTIRALLCPHCGAPLSAPTAGARISCRYCRVELAIGARDERPLQHAPSAPLPEPERLARLRAQVGRPLAPPPLVAELLHEGTLAPWKHQEAAALWQSTRAELASGPRPEAAERLFFLTLLLFSAERDPARKRALLETALDLLTLPRHRQALRCMLARNAVLAGDLVAARAWLAPCDARSDDLASDTEHRFALAYVATAERRWDAVLAAIGARPHDVPLAASAATVCAVLRANAHERQGAVATAAEQLSAELRAGLEAPRRIEAILEANRALDLCPQSLSRARAAATAATRADPAQTTLFVLGAVFLTLGLPLLAAGAAMLVLLATGGADRITAEPIVLPMGGILTILGGAHLRRALLTRRLRLHGIEAQAEILRVEMTRAQIG
;
A
#
# COMPACT_ATOMS: atom_id res chain seq x y z
N MET A 1 -4.51 -18.02 -27.91
CA MET A 1 -5.35 -18.32 -26.75
C MET A 1 -5.82 -16.99 -26.19
N ASP A 2 -7.12 -16.77 -26.09
CA ASP A 2 -7.65 -15.53 -25.53
C ASP A 2 -7.56 -15.59 -24.01
N THR A 3 -6.67 -14.79 -23.43
CA THR A 3 -6.57 -14.66 -21.98
C THR A 3 -7.57 -13.64 -21.46
N THR A 4 -7.85 -13.66 -20.14
CA THR A 4 -8.75 -12.70 -19.51
C THR A 4 -8.37 -11.26 -19.80
N TYR A 5 -7.10 -10.93 -20.06
CA TYR A 5 -6.59 -9.58 -20.35
C TYR A 5 -6.11 -9.39 -21.80
N SER A 6 -6.50 -10.28 -22.72
CA SER A 6 -6.18 -10.19 -24.14
C SER A 6 -6.50 -8.81 -24.73
N HIS A 7 -5.55 -8.22 -25.43
CA HIS A 7 -5.70 -6.90 -26.05
C HIS A 7 -6.63 -6.91 -27.27
N THR A 8 -6.92 -8.06 -27.88
CA THR A 8 -7.72 -8.19 -29.12
C THR A 8 -9.22 -8.16 -28.90
N ILE A 9 -9.66 -8.37 -27.65
CA ILE A 9 -11.05 -8.26 -27.21
C ILE A 9 -11.16 -7.05 -26.30
N ARG A 10 -12.34 -6.44 -26.19
CA ARG A 10 -12.67 -5.44 -25.17
C ARG A 10 -13.56 -6.06 -24.13
N ALA A 11 -13.32 -5.75 -22.85
CA ALA A 11 -14.24 -6.05 -21.78
C ALA A 11 -14.86 -4.75 -21.27
N LEU A 12 -16.19 -4.60 -21.27
CA LEU A 12 -16.87 -3.38 -20.82
C LEU A 12 -18.00 -3.72 -19.84
N LEU A 13 -18.41 -2.80 -18.98
CA LEU A 13 -19.58 -2.95 -18.13
C LEU A 13 -20.81 -2.40 -18.86
N CYS A 14 -21.90 -3.15 -18.86
CA CYS A 14 -23.18 -2.70 -19.44
C CYS A 14 -23.64 -1.37 -18.81
N PRO A 15 -24.08 -0.35 -19.60
CA PRO A 15 -24.61 0.92 -19.08
C PRO A 15 -25.80 0.75 -18.13
N HIS A 16 -26.59 -0.32 -18.32
CA HIS A 16 -27.85 -0.53 -17.59
C HIS A 16 -27.72 -1.43 -16.37
N CYS A 17 -27.18 -2.64 -16.51
CA CYS A 17 -27.11 -3.61 -15.40
C CYS A 17 -25.72 -3.74 -14.76
N GLY A 18 -24.70 -3.09 -15.32
CA GLY A 18 -23.32 -3.18 -14.81
C GLY A 18 -22.65 -4.55 -14.97
N ALA A 19 -23.23 -5.47 -15.75
CA ALA A 19 -22.63 -6.77 -16.02
C ALA A 19 -21.51 -6.67 -17.06
N PRO A 20 -20.45 -7.52 -16.99
CA PRO A 20 -19.36 -7.51 -17.95
C PRO A 20 -19.81 -8.04 -19.32
N LEU A 21 -19.31 -7.39 -20.37
CA LEU A 21 -19.60 -7.62 -21.78
C LEU A 21 -18.28 -7.76 -22.55
N SER A 22 -18.29 -8.59 -23.59
CA SER A 22 -17.16 -8.71 -24.52
C SER A 22 -17.54 -8.08 -25.86
N ALA A 23 -16.63 -7.29 -26.43
CA ALA A 23 -16.83 -6.63 -27.72
C ALA A 23 -15.55 -6.64 -28.57
N PRO A 24 -15.64 -6.56 -29.91
CA PRO A 24 -14.48 -6.34 -30.77
C PRO A 24 -13.81 -4.98 -30.51
N THR A 25 -12.50 -4.90 -30.72
CA THR A 25 -11.72 -3.64 -30.58
C THR A 25 -12.12 -2.57 -31.58
N ALA A 26 -12.56 -2.97 -32.78
CA ALA A 26 -13.05 -2.08 -33.83
C ALA A 26 -14.42 -1.45 -33.53
N GLY A 27 -15.10 -1.88 -32.46
CA GLY A 27 -16.48 -1.49 -32.17
C GLY A 27 -17.50 -2.45 -32.82
N ALA A 28 -18.72 -2.46 -32.29
CA ALA A 28 -19.83 -3.29 -32.76
C ALA A 28 -21.16 -2.86 -32.13
N ARG A 29 -22.27 -3.33 -32.69
CA ARG A 29 -23.55 -3.42 -31.97
C ARG A 29 -23.61 -4.78 -31.27
N ILE A 30 -23.80 -4.79 -29.95
CA ILE A 30 -23.94 -6.02 -29.17
C ILE A 30 -25.20 -5.96 -28.30
N SER A 31 -25.79 -7.12 -28.01
CA SER A 31 -26.86 -7.23 -27.00
C SER A 31 -26.28 -7.70 -25.68
N CYS A 32 -26.62 -7.00 -24.58
CA CYS A 32 -26.23 -7.43 -23.25
C CYS A 32 -26.91 -8.75 -22.89
N ARG A 33 -26.13 -9.81 -22.64
CA ARG A 33 -26.68 -11.13 -22.29
C ARG A 33 -27.55 -11.17 -21.02
N TYR A 34 -27.45 -10.15 -20.17
CA TYR A 34 -28.14 -10.09 -18.88
C TYR A 34 -29.45 -9.29 -18.95
N CYS A 35 -29.41 -8.05 -19.41
CA CYS A 35 -30.59 -7.18 -19.48
C CYS A 35 -31.15 -6.99 -20.91
N ARG A 36 -30.57 -7.67 -21.91
CA ARG A 36 -30.99 -7.68 -23.33
C ARG A 36 -30.96 -6.35 -24.08
N VAL A 37 -30.50 -5.27 -23.44
CA VAL A 37 -30.34 -3.97 -24.10
C VAL A 37 -29.31 -4.04 -25.23
N GLU A 38 -29.64 -3.44 -26.37
CA GLU A 38 -28.70 -3.24 -27.47
C GLU A 38 -27.78 -2.06 -27.19
N LEU A 39 -26.49 -2.24 -27.44
CA LEU A 39 -25.44 -1.26 -27.18
C LEU A 39 -24.64 -1.03 -28.46
N ALA A 40 -24.42 0.24 -28.80
CA ALA A 40 -23.45 0.64 -29.82
C ALA A 40 -22.12 0.96 -29.13
N ILE A 41 -21.08 0.18 -29.43
CA ILE A 41 -19.74 0.33 -28.88
C ILE A 41 -18.83 0.86 -29.99
N GLY A 42 -18.21 2.01 -29.77
CA GLY A 42 -17.22 2.60 -30.71
C GLY A 42 -15.91 1.82 -30.75
N ALA A 43 -14.97 2.19 -31.60
CA ALA A 43 -13.62 1.62 -31.57
C ALA A 43 -12.85 2.01 -30.29
N ARG A 44 -11.93 1.15 -29.82
CA ARG A 44 -11.03 1.50 -28.72
C ARG A 44 -10.04 2.57 -29.18
N ASP A 45 -9.81 3.58 -28.34
CA ASP A 45 -8.82 4.62 -28.61
C ASP A 45 -7.39 4.14 -28.29
N GLU A 46 -6.63 3.84 -29.34
CA GLU A 46 -5.24 3.39 -29.29
C GLU A 46 -4.21 4.50 -29.63
N ARG A 47 -4.65 5.77 -29.71
CA ARG A 47 -3.72 6.87 -29.94
C ARG A 47 -2.72 6.98 -28.77
N PRO A 48 -1.44 7.33 -29.04
CA PRO A 48 -0.46 7.60 -28.00
C PRO A 48 -0.98 8.65 -26.99
N LEU A 49 -0.71 8.43 -25.70
CA LEU A 49 -1.10 9.31 -24.60
C LEU A 49 -0.15 10.49 -24.40
N GLN A 50 0.80 10.71 -25.31
CA GLN A 50 1.76 11.80 -25.20
C GLN A 50 1.03 13.13 -25.04
N HIS A 51 1.52 13.94 -24.10
CA HIS A 51 1.06 15.32 -23.95
C HIS A 51 1.32 16.08 -25.25
N ALA A 52 0.61 17.20 -25.43
CA ALA A 52 0.75 18.11 -26.57
C ALA A 52 2.25 18.33 -26.92
N PRO A 53 2.60 18.59 -28.20
CA PRO A 53 3.96 18.47 -28.78
C PRO A 53 4.95 19.53 -28.29
N SER A 54 5.05 19.75 -26.99
CA SER A 54 6.15 20.46 -26.35
C SER A 54 7.43 19.65 -26.55
N ALA A 55 8.54 20.35 -26.77
CA ALA A 55 9.85 19.71 -26.82
C ALA A 55 10.07 18.89 -25.54
N PRO A 56 10.55 17.63 -25.64
CA PRO A 56 10.75 16.79 -24.47
C PRO A 56 11.76 17.43 -23.52
N LEU A 57 11.42 17.52 -22.24
CA LEU A 57 12.32 18.02 -21.21
C LEU A 57 13.61 17.18 -21.18
N PRO A 58 14.80 17.78 -21.02
CA PRO A 58 16.02 17.05 -20.71
C PRO A 58 15.81 16.15 -19.49
N GLU A 59 16.37 14.95 -19.54
CA GLU A 59 16.12 13.93 -18.50
C GLU A 59 16.49 14.39 -17.07
N PRO A 60 17.61 15.10 -16.83
CA PRO A 60 17.93 15.60 -15.49
C PRO A 60 16.87 16.57 -14.95
N GLU A 61 16.33 17.45 -15.80
CA GLU A 61 15.29 18.41 -15.42
C GLU A 61 13.97 17.68 -15.11
N ARG A 62 13.59 16.73 -15.96
CA ARG A 62 12.40 15.89 -15.73
C ARG A 62 12.48 15.16 -14.39
N LEU A 63 13.62 14.52 -14.08
CA LEU A 63 13.83 13.84 -12.81
C LEU A 63 13.80 14.81 -11.61
N ALA A 64 14.30 16.04 -11.76
CA ALA A 64 14.20 17.06 -10.71
C ALA A 64 12.74 17.44 -10.43
N ARG A 65 11.91 17.61 -11.48
CA ARG A 65 10.47 17.88 -11.34
C ARG A 65 9.72 16.73 -10.67
N LEU A 66 10.04 15.50 -11.04
CA LEU A 66 9.46 14.31 -10.41
C LEU A 66 9.82 14.21 -8.92
N ARG A 67 11.08 14.50 -8.55
CA ARG A 67 11.52 14.54 -7.15
C ARG A 67 10.76 15.59 -6.33
N ALA A 68 10.47 16.76 -6.91
CA ALA A 68 9.72 17.82 -6.24
C ALA A 68 8.25 17.45 -5.92
N GLN A 69 7.72 16.40 -6.56
CA GLN A 69 6.38 15.87 -6.31
C GLN A 69 6.34 14.75 -5.27
N VAL A 70 7.50 14.18 -4.89
CA VAL A 70 7.57 13.10 -3.90
C VAL A 70 7.00 13.58 -2.57
N GLY A 71 6.20 12.73 -1.93
CA GLY A 71 5.55 13.04 -0.65
C GLY A 71 4.21 13.78 -0.78
N ARG A 72 3.74 14.07 -2.01
CA ARG A 72 2.40 14.62 -2.26
C ARG A 72 1.44 13.48 -2.63
N PRO A 73 0.64 12.95 -1.68
CA PRO A 73 -0.31 11.90 -2.01
C PRO A 73 -1.40 12.44 -2.94
N LEU A 74 -1.85 11.60 -3.88
CA LEU A 74 -3.04 11.90 -4.67
C LEU A 74 -4.26 11.76 -3.74
N ALA A 75 -4.85 12.88 -3.34
CA ALA A 75 -5.99 12.89 -2.45
C ALA A 75 -7.28 12.52 -3.21
N PRO A 76 -8.11 11.62 -2.69
CA PRO A 76 -9.40 11.33 -3.31
C PRO A 76 -10.33 12.55 -3.23
N PRO A 77 -11.22 12.76 -4.21
CA PRO A 77 -12.28 13.76 -4.11
C PRO A 77 -13.12 13.56 -2.83
N PRO A 78 -13.66 14.62 -2.20
CA PRO A 78 -14.36 14.52 -0.91
C PRO A 78 -15.45 13.44 -0.87
N LEU A 79 -16.28 13.35 -1.92
CA LEU A 79 -17.34 12.34 -2.02
C LEU A 79 -16.81 10.90 -2.05
N VAL A 80 -15.59 10.69 -2.56
CA VAL A 80 -14.94 9.37 -2.57
C VAL A 80 -14.26 9.10 -1.23
N ALA A 81 -13.75 10.13 -0.56
CA ALA A 81 -13.14 9.99 0.77
C ALA A 81 -14.12 9.42 1.81
N GLU A 82 -15.41 9.74 1.71
CA GLU A 82 -16.47 9.20 2.58
C GLU A 82 -16.70 7.69 2.43
N LEU A 83 -16.22 7.08 1.35
CA LEU A 83 -16.32 5.63 1.12
C LEU A 83 -15.18 4.84 1.78
N LEU A 84 -14.15 5.54 2.28
CA LEU A 84 -12.94 4.92 2.78
C LEU A 84 -13.02 4.63 4.28
N HIS A 85 -12.52 3.46 4.66
CA HIS A 85 -12.21 3.10 6.04
C HIS A 85 -10.77 2.57 6.06
N GLU A 86 -9.92 3.19 6.88
CA GLU A 86 -8.49 2.84 6.99
C GLU A 86 -7.74 2.86 5.64
N GLY A 87 -8.13 3.77 4.74
CA GLY A 87 -7.50 3.93 3.43
C GLY A 87 -7.91 2.90 2.37
N THR A 88 -8.90 2.04 2.67
CA THR A 88 -9.47 1.09 1.71
C THR A 88 -10.98 1.28 1.59
N LEU A 89 -11.60 0.71 0.56
CA LEU A 89 -13.06 0.73 0.42
C LEU A 89 -13.69 -0.04 1.58
N ALA A 90 -14.53 0.64 2.38
CA ALA A 90 -15.24 -0.01 3.46
C ALA A 90 -16.13 -1.14 2.90
N PRO A 91 -16.08 -2.37 3.45
CA PRO A 91 -16.84 -3.51 2.90
C PRO A 91 -18.35 -3.26 2.77
N TRP A 92 -18.94 -2.52 3.72
CA TRP A 92 -20.36 -2.17 3.73
C TRP A 92 -20.72 -1.02 2.75
N LYS A 93 -19.73 -0.31 2.20
CA LYS A 93 -19.91 0.77 1.23
C LYS A 93 -19.77 0.31 -0.22
N HIS A 94 -19.57 -0.98 -0.48
CA HIS A 94 -19.35 -1.48 -1.84
C HIS A 94 -20.50 -1.16 -2.81
N GLN A 95 -21.76 -1.34 -2.37
CA GLN A 95 -22.93 -1.03 -3.21
C GLN A 95 -23.05 0.47 -3.51
N GLU A 96 -22.77 1.32 -2.52
CA GLU A 96 -22.78 2.77 -2.65
C GLU A 96 -21.69 3.25 -3.62
N ALA A 97 -20.47 2.71 -3.49
CA ALA A 97 -19.37 2.99 -4.40
C ALA A 97 -19.70 2.56 -5.84
N ALA A 98 -20.31 1.38 -6.02
CA ALA A 98 -20.76 0.91 -7.33
C ALA A 98 -21.84 1.81 -7.92
N ALA A 99 -22.85 2.22 -7.13
CA ALA A 99 -23.90 3.14 -7.58
C ALA A 99 -23.33 4.50 -7.99
N LEU A 100 -22.41 5.06 -7.19
CA LEU A 100 -21.74 6.32 -7.49
C LEU A 100 -20.83 6.21 -8.73
N TRP A 101 -20.17 5.07 -8.94
CA TRP A 101 -19.41 4.80 -10.15
C TRP A 101 -20.34 4.78 -11.38
N GLN A 102 -21.51 4.13 -11.27
CA GLN A 102 -22.47 4.10 -12.38
C GLN A 102 -23.07 5.46 -12.71
N SER A 103 -23.41 6.27 -11.71
CA SER A 103 -23.92 7.62 -11.95
C SER A 103 -22.85 8.54 -12.56
N THR A 104 -21.61 8.46 -12.07
CA THR A 104 -20.47 9.22 -12.62
C THR A 104 -20.16 8.81 -14.07
N ARG A 105 -20.30 7.52 -14.38
CA ARG A 105 -20.19 7.00 -15.74
C ARG A 105 -21.22 7.64 -16.68
N ALA A 106 -22.49 7.65 -16.27
CA ALA A 106 -23.57 8.25 -17.05
C ALA A 106 -23.37 9.76 -17.24
N GLU A 107 -22.85 10.44 -16.20
CA GLU A 107 -22.50 11.85 -16.28
C GLU A 107 -21.45 12.13 -17.35
N LEU A 108 -20.34 11.37 -17.36
CA LEU A 108 -19.27 11.53 -18.35
C LEU A 108 -19.69 11.15 -19.77
N ALA A 109 -20.64 10.23 -19.92
CA ALA A 109 -21.23 9.91 -21.22
C ALA A 109 -21.98 11.11 -21.85
N SER A 110 -22.45 12.06 -21.03
CA SER A 110 -23.09 13.30 -21.52
C SER A 110 -22.11 14.37 -21.99
N GLY A 111 -20.83 14.25 -21.62
CA GLY A 111 -19.79 15.21 -21.99
C GLY A 111 -18.60 15.21 -21.02
N PRO A 112 -17.46 15.78 -21.44
CA PRO A 112 -16.25 15.81 -20.64
C PRO A 112 -16.42 16.75 -19.42
N ARG A 113 -16.21 16.20 -18.22
CA ARG A 113 -16.23 16.95 -16.96
C ARG A 113 -15.02 16.55 -16.10
N PRO A 114 -14.04 17.44 -15.88
CA PRO A 114 -12.80 17.08 -15.18
C PRO A 114 -13.03 16.49 -13.78
N GLU A 115 -13.93 17.05 -13.00
CA GLU A 115 -14.25 16.58 -11.64
C GLU A 115 -14.88 15.18 -11.66
N ALA A 116 -15.82 14.93 -12.57
CA ALA A 116 -16.42 13.60 -12.74
C ALA A 116 -15.38 12.58 -13.24
N ALA A 117 -14.43 13.00 -14.09
CA ALA A 117 -13.34 12.15 -14.55
C ALA A 117 -12.40 11.76 -13.40
N GLU A 118 -12.03 12.70 -12.54
CA GLU A 118 -11.24 12.39 -11.35
C GLU A 118 -12.00 11.47 -10.39
N ARG A 119 -13.29 11.74 -10.14
CA ARG A 119 -14.16 10.88 -9.33
C ARG A 119 -14.25 9.45 -9.90
N LEU A 120 -14.47 9.31 -11.22
CA LEU A 120 -14.55 8.01 -11.88
C LEU A 120 -13.22 7.25 -11.75
N PHE A 121 -12.09 7.93 -11.92
CA PHE A 121 -10.77 7.34 -11.78
C PHE A 121 -10.57 6.75 -10.38
N PHE A 122 -10.81 7.53 -9.32
CA PHE A 122 -10.66 7.04 -7.95
C PHE A 122 -11.64 5.91 -7.59
N LEU A 123 -12.91 6.03 -7.98
CA LEU A 123 -13.89 4.96 -7.76
C LEU A 123 -13.48 3.67 -8.48
N THR A 124 -12.87 3.79 -9.67
CA THR A 124 -12.34 2.64 -10.42
C THR A 124 -11.22 1.96 -9.64
N LEU A 125 -10.28 2.70 -9.04
CA LEU A 125 -9.20 2.11 -8.24
C LEU A 125 -9.74 1.38 -7.00
N LEU A 126 -10.74 1.96 -6.32
CA LEU A 126 -11.37 1.37 -5.13
C LEU A 126 -12.16 0.11 -5.44
N LEU A 127 -13.00 0.14 -6.47
CA LEU A 127 -13.77 -1.03 -6.89
C LEU A 127 -12.85 -2.10 -7.47
N PHE A 128 -11.79 -1.73 -8.19
CA PHE A 128 -10.80 -2.69 -8.69
C PHE A 128 -10.12 -3.45 -7.55
N SER A 129 -9.74 -2.78 -6.46
CA SER A 129 -9.07 -3.45 -5.34
C SER A 129 -10.02 -4.39 -4.57
N ALA A 130 -11.31 -4.05 -4.48
CA ALA A 130 -12.32 -4.87 -3.81
C ALA A 130 -12.87 -6.03 -4.66
N GLU A 131 -12.84 -5.91 -5.99
CA GLU A 131 -13.41 -6.90 -6.91
C GLU A 131 -12.60 -8.21 -6.93
N ARG A 132 -13.29 -9.35 -6.97
CA ARG A 132 -12.64 -10.68 -7.02
C ARG A 132 -12.72 -11.31 -8.39
N ASP A 133 -13.74 -10.99 -9.18
CA ASP A 133 -13.89 -11.52 -10.54
C ASP A 133 -12.91 -10.82 -11.50
N PRO A 134 -11.93 -11.53 -12.10
CA PRO A 134 -10.96 -10.93 -13.00
C PRO A 134 -11.60 -10.37 -14.28
N ALA A 135 -12.69 -10.96 -14.78
CA ALA A 135 -13.39 -10.45 -15.95
C ALA A 135 -14.06 -9.10 -15.64
N ARG A 136 -14.66 -8.98 -14.46
CA ARG A 136 -15.27 -7.74 -13.98
C ARG A 136 -14.24 -6.67 -13.65
N LYS A 137 -13.11 -7.04 -13.03
CA LYS A 137 -11.95 -6.15 -12.83
C LYS A 137 -11.50 -5.51 -14.14
N ARG A 138 -11.29 -6.34 -15.16
CA ARG A 138 -10.91 -5.85 -16.48
C ARG A 138 -11.97 -4.93 -17.07
N ALA A 139 -13.24 -5.35 -17.03
CA ALA A 139 -14.34 -4.57 -17.57
C ALA A 139 -14.46 -3.19 -16.90
N LEU A 140 -14.22 -3.11 -15.58
CA LEU A 140 -14.19 -1.85 -14.84
C LEU A 140 -13.08 -0.92 -15.37
N LEU A 141 -11.85 -1.43 -15.51
CA LEU A 141 -10.71 -0.65 -16.00
C LEU A 141 -10.91 -0.16 -17.43
N GLU A 142 -11.33 -1.03 -18.36
CA GLU A 142 -11.55 -0.65 -19.76
C GLU A 142 -12.74 0.31 -19.93
N THR A 143 -13.83 0.12 -19.18
CA THR A 143 -14.96 1.06 -19.23
C THR A 143 -14.56 2.45 -18.75
N ALA A 144 -13.77 2.54 -17.68
CA ALA A 144 -13.26 3.82 -17.21
C ALA A 144 -12.26 4.42 -18.23
N LEU A 145 -11.39 3.60 -18.81
CA LEU A 145 -10.43 4.02 -19.84
C LEU A 145 -11.11 4.66 -21.06
N ASP A 146 -12.30 4.19 -21.46
CA ASP A 146 -13.05 4.77 -22.58
C ASP A 146 -13.58 6.17 -22.31
N LEU A 147 -13.89 6.48 -21.05
CA LEU A 147 -14.56 7.72 -20.65
C LEU A 147 -13.58 8.78 -20.15
N LEU A 148 -12.43 8.36 -19.62
CA LEU A 148 -11.42 9.26 -19.08
C LEU A 148 -10.64 9.93 -20.22
N THR A 149 -10.60 11.26 -20.16
CA THR A 149 -9.91 12.10 -21.16
C THR A 149 -8.51 12.52 -20.73
N LEU A 150 -8.25 12.60 -19.41
CA LEU A 150 -6.96 13.03 -18.88
C LEU A 150 -5.88 11.96 -19.13
N PRO A 151 -4.75 12.30 -19.80
CA PRO A 151 -3.70 11.34 -20.12
C PRO A 151 -3.18 10.56 -18.91
N ARG A 152 -2.96 11.23 -17.78
CA ARG A 152 -2.50 10.60 -16.52
C ARG A 152 -3.39 9.45 -16.04
N HIS A 153 -4.71 9.63 -16.08
CA HIS A 153 -5.66 8.60 -15.63
C HIS A 153 -5.68 7.43 -16.61
N ARG A 154 -5.68 7.72 -17.92
CA ARG A 154 -5.63 6.70 -18.97
C ARG A 154 -4.35 5.86 -18.86
N GLN A 155 -3.21 6.51 -18.63
CA GLN A 155 -1.91 5.87 -18.45
C GLN A 155 -1.93 4.93 -17.25
N ALA A 156 -2.40 5.38 -16.09
CA ALA A 156 -2.51 4.54 -14.89
C ALA A 156 -3.36 3.28 -15.15
N LEU A 157 -4.55 3.44 -15.77
CA LEU A 157 -5.42 2.29 -16.06
C LEU A 157 -4.80 1.32 -17.09
N ARG A 158 -4.11 1.82 -18.13
CA ARG A 158 -3.37 0.97 -19.07
C ARG A 158 -2.23 0.22 -18.40
N CYS A 159 -1.48 0.87 -17.51
CA CYS A 159 -0.42 0.23 -16.74
C CYS A 159 -0.98 -0.86 -15.80
N MET A 160 -2.14 -0.65 -15.19
CA MET A 160 -2.85 -1.68 -14.44
C MET A 160 -3.26 -2.85 -15.33
N LEU A 161 -3.85 -2.61 -16.50
CA LEU A 161 -4.22 -3.65 -17.47
C LEU A 161 -2.99 -4.46 -17.89
N ALA A 162 -1.85 -3.80 -18.14
CA ALA A 162 -0.61 -4.46 -18.48
C ALA A 162 -0.09 -5.38 -17.36
N ARG A 163 -0.08 -4.94 -16.10
CA ARG A 163 0.34 -5.78 -14.96
C ARG A 163 -0.57 -6.99 -14.78
N ASN A 164 -1.89 -6.83 -14.96
CA ASN A 164 -2.81 -7.96 -14.86
C ASN A 164 -2.68 -8.93 -16.05
N ALA A 165 -2.34 -8.43 -17.25
CA ALA A 165 -1.98 -9.29 -18.38
C ALA A 165 -0.72 -10.11 -18.09
N VAL A 166 0.31 -9.52 -17.47
CA VAL A 166 1.48 -10.27 -16.98
C VAL A 166 1.08 -11.38 -16.01
N LEU A 167 0.23 -11.09 -15.02
CA LEU A 167 -0.25 -12.09 -14.05
C LEU A 167 -1.09 -13.19 -14.69
N ALA A 168 -1.78 -12.88 -15.80
CA ALA A 168 -2.49 -13.86 -16.62
C ALA A 168 -1.59 -14.64 -17.60
N GLY A 169 -0.28 -14.39 -17.59
CA GLY A 169 0.69 -15.02 -18.49
C GLY A 169 0.69 -14.48 -19.93
N ASP A 170 0.02 -13.36 -20.19
CA ASP A 170 -0.12 -12.75 -21.52
C ASP A 170 0.83 -11.56 -21.72
N LEU A 171 2.09 -11.87 -22.00
CA LEU A 171 3.13 -10.85 -22.21
C LEU A 171 2.90 -10.01 -23.48
N VAL A 172 2.26 -10.59 -24.49
CA VAL A 172 1.92 -9.88 -25.74
C VAL A 172 0.88 -8.81 -25.45
N ALA A 173 -0.21 -9.16 -24.76
CA ALA A 173 -1.21 -8.19 -24.35
C ALA A 173 -0.63 -7.15 -23.39
N ALA A 174 0.23 -7.54 -22.44
CA ALA A 174 0.87 -6.60 -21.52
C ALA A 174 1.66 -5.50 -22.25
N ARG A 175 2.44 -5.88 -23.27
CA ARG A 175 3.18 -4.94 -24.12
C ARG A 175 2.25 -4.07 -24.95
N ALA A 176 1.19 -4.65 -25.51
CA ALA A 176 0.19 -3.91 -26.28
C ALA A 176 -0.52 -2.83 -25.42
N TRP A 177 -0.87 -3.16 -24.17
CA TRP A 177 -1.46 -2.19 -23.24
C TRP A 177 -0.52 -1.02 -22.92
N LEU A 178 0.79 -1.28 -22.82
CA LEU A 178 1.80 -0.25 -22.54
C LEU A 178 2.19 0.59 -23.74
N ALA A 179 1.99 0.11 -24.97
CA ALA A 179 2.51 0.78 -26.16
C ALA A 179 2.04 2.24 -26.31
N PRO A 180 0.79 2.61 -25.96
CA PRO A 180 0.36 4.01 -26.03
C PRO A 180 0.77 4.88 -24.84
N CYS A 181 1.35 4.32 -23.77
CA CYS A 181 1.72 5.10 -22.58
C CYS A 181 2.89 6.05 -22.87
N ASP A 182 2.91 7.19 -22.17
CA ASP A 182 4.02 8.14 -22.22
C ASP A 182 5.15 7.67 -21.29
N ALA A 183 6.27 7.25 -21.89
CA ALA A 183 7.47 6.81 -21.19
C ALA A 183 8.27 7.94 -20.53
N ARG A 184 7.94 9.21 -20.81
CA ARG A 184 8.65 10.41 -20.33
C ARG A 184 7.72 11.40 -19.64
N SER A 185 6.65 10.92 -19.00
CA SER A 185 5.79 11.75 -18.16
C SER A 185 6.60 12.55 -17.13
N ASP A 186 6.25 13.82 -16.92
CA ASP A 186 6.76 14.65 -15.82
C ASP A 186 5.80 14.68 -14.62
N ASP A 187 4.63 14.04 -14.72
CA ASP A 187 3.74 13.70 -13.61
C ASP A 187 4.23 12.42 -12.89
N LEU A 188 4.47 12.52 -11.57
CA LEU A 188 5.08 11.46 -10.78
C LEU A 188 4.23 10.20 -10.72
N ALA A 189 2.90 10.33 -10.60
CA ALA A 189 2.02 9.17 -10.54
C ALA A 189 2.07 8.39 -11.86
N SER A 190 1.99 9.09 -12.99
CA SER A 190 2.01 8.50 -14.33
C SER A 190 3.37 7.87 -14.68
N ASP A 191 4.49 8.54 -14.35
CA ASP A 191 5.84 7.99 -14.53
C ASP A 191 6.04 6.73 -13.66
N THR A 192 5.60 6.79 -12.40
CA THR A 192 5.67 5.65 -11.48
C THR A 192 4.88 4.44 -12.00
N GLU A 193 3.62 4.64 -12.43
CA GLU A 193 2.79 3.56 -12.96
C GLU A 193 3.40 2.91 -14.21
N HIS A 194 4.00 3.71 -15.09
CA HIS A 194 4.68 3.22 -16.29
C HIS A 194 5.92 2.39 -15.95
N ARG A 195 6.83 2.93 -15.12
CA ARG A 195 8.03 2.22 -14.65
C ARG A 195 7.66 0.93 -13.91
N PHE A 196 6.63 1.00 -13.08
CA PHE A 196 6.12 -0.14 -12.33
C PHE A 196 5.61 -1.25 -13.25
N ALA A 197 4.82 -0.91 -14.27
CA ALA A 197 4.35 -1.88 -15.24
C ALA A 197 5.48 -2.44 -16.13
N LEU A 198 6.46 -1.61 -16.53
CA LEU A 198 7.66 -2.09 -17.23
C LEU A 198 8.45 -3.09 -16.39
N ALA A 199 8.63 -2.82 -15.09
CA ALA A 199 9.30 -3.73 -14.16
C ALA A 199 8.54 -5.07 -14.04
N TYR A 200 7.21 -5.06 -14.05
CA TYR A 200 6.40 -6.28 -14.10
C TYR A 200 6.65 -7.11 -15.36
N VAL A 201 6.57 -6.48 -16.54
CA VAL A 201 6.82 -7.15 -17.82
C VAL A 201 8.25 -7.72 -17.87
N ALA A 202 9.24 -6.91 -17.47
CA ALA A 202 10.64 -7.34 -17.42
C ALA A 202 10.88 -8.48 -16.43
N THR A 203 10.19 -8.49 -15.28
CA THR A 203 10.28 -9.57 -14.28
C THR A 203 9.77 -10.88 -14.86
N ALA A 204 8.60 -10.87 -15.51
CA ALA A 204 8.03 -12.07 -16.11
C ALA A 204 8.87 -12.59 -17.30
N GLU A 205 9.54 -11.69 -18.01
CA GLU A 205 10.49 -12.03 -19.08
C GLU A 205 11.89 -12.41 -18.58
N ARG A 206 12.12 -12.37 -17.27
CA ARG A 206 13.41 -12.64 -16.63
C ARG A 206 14.54 -11.70 -17.09
N ARG A 207 14.20 -10.46 -17.45
CA ARG A 207 15.14 -9.40 -17.86
C ARG A 207 15.47 -8.51 -16.66
N TRP A 208 16.30 -9.00 -15.75
CA TRP A 208 16.57 -8.36 -14.46
C TRP A 208 17.23 -6.99 -14.60
N ASP A 209 18.13 -6.80 -15.56
CA ASP A 209 18.72 -5.49 -15.86
C ASP A 209 17.66 -4.46 -16.26
N ALA A 210 16.64 -4.88 -17.01
CA ALA A 210 15.54 -4.02 -17.42
C ALA A 210 14.62 -3.66 -16.24
N VAL A 211 14.48 -4.54 -15.25
CA VAL A 211 13.80 -4.21 -13.97
C VAL A 211 14.57 -3.09 -13.28
N LEU A 212 15.88 -3.25 -13.06
CA LEU A 212 16.70 -2.24 -12.37
C LEU A 212 16.80 -0.93 -13.16
N ALA A 213 16.84 -0.98 -14.49
CA ALA A 213 16.78 0.22 -15.34
C ALA A 213 15.44 0.98 -15.20
N ALA A 214 14.33 0.26 -15.06
CA ALA A 214 13.01 0.87 -14.92
C ALA A 214 12.81 1.52 -13.54
N ILE A 215 13.16 0.84 -12.45
CA ILE A 215 12.84 1.24 -11.07
C ILE A 215 14.06 1.58 -10.18
N GLY A 216 15.25 1.68 -10.78
CA GLY A 216 16.51 2.00 -10.09
C GLY A 216 17.14 0.79 -9.39
N ALA A 217 18.48 0.75 -9.35
CA ALA A 217 19.24 -0.32 -8.69
C ALA A 217 19.25 -0.20 -7.17
N ARG A 218 19.11 1.03 -6.65
CA ARG A 218 19.05 1.37 -5.23
C ARG A 218 17.77 2.17 -4.92
N PRO A 219 17.37 2.23 -3.64
CA PRO A 219 16.36 3.17 -3.21
C PRO A 219 16.70 4.60 -3.66
N HIS A 220 15.70 5.34 -4.13
CA HIS A 220 15.81 6.74 -4.56
C HIS A 220 16.65 7.04 -5.81
N ASP A 221 17.22 6.03 -6.49
CA ASP A 221 17.88 6.25 -7.79
C ASP A 221 16.90 6.88 -8.80
N VAL A 222 15.63 6.46 -8.75
CA VAL A 222 14.51 7.08 -9.48
C VAL A 222 13.41 7.53 -8.49
N PRO A 223 12.78 8.69 -8.72
CA PRO A 223 11.63 9.12 -7.91
C PRO A 223 10.43 8.22 -8.20
N LEU A 224 9.80 7.68 -7.15
CA LEU A 224 8.60 6.86 -7.24
C LEU A 224 7.54 7.40 -6.28
N ALA A 225 6.28 7.33 -6.68
CA ALA A 225 5.16 7.60 -5.79
C ALA A 225 5.12 6.60 -4.63
N ALA A 226 4.76 7.07 -3.44
CA ALA A 226 4.76 6.27 -2.21
C ALA A 226 3.86 5.02 -2.30
N SER A 227 2.76 5.10 -3.07
CA SER A 227 1.83 3.98 -3.31
C SER A 227 2.48 2.76 -3.96
N ALA A 228 3.52 2.95 -4.79
CA ALA A 228 4.22 1.87 -5.48
C ALA A 228 5.58 1.52 -4.85
N ALA A 229 6.05 2.29 -3.84
CA ALA A 229 7.40 2.17 -3.30
C ALA A 229 7.72 0.75 -2.80
N THR A 230 6.85 0.17 -1.97
CA THR A 230 7.09 -1.17 -1.39
C THR A 230 7.10 -2.27 -2.46
N VAL A 231 6.16 -2.27 -3.41
CA VAL A 231 6.11 -3.30 -4.46
C VAL A 231 7.29 -3.17 -5.42
N CYS A 232 7.70 -1.95 -5.77
CA CYS A 232 8.93 -1.73 -6.54
C CYS A 232 10.17 -2.16 -5.77
N ALA A 233 10.23 -1.97 -4.45
CA ALA A 233 11.34 -2.47 -3.63
C ALA A 233 11.43 -4.00 -3.63
N VAL A 234 10.30 -4.70 -3.57
CA VAL A 234 10.26 -6.18 -3.70
C VAL A 234 10.74 -6.62 -5.08
N LEU A 235 10.27 -5.97 -6.16
CA LEU A 235 10.73 -6.29 -7.52
C LEU A 235 12.23 -6.03 -7.71
N ARG A 236 12.75 -4.93 -7.16
CA ARG A 236 14.17 -4.59 -7.18
C ARG A 236 15.00 -5.64 -6.44
N ALA A 237 14.58 -6.03 -5.24
CA ALA A 237 15.24 -7.08 -4.48
C ALA A 237 15.20 -8.42 -5.23
N ASN A 238 14.08 -8.77 -5.86
CA ASN A 238 13.98 -9.96 -6.70
C ASN A 238 14.98 -9.91 -7.86
N ALA A 239 15.10 -8.78 -8.57
CA ALA A 239 16.06 -8.62 -9.65
C ALA A 239 17.51 -8.82 -9.17
N HIS A 240 17.89 -8.22 -8.03
CA HIS A 240 19.20 -8.43 -7.40
C HIS A 240 19.44 -9.89 -7.02
N GLU A 241 18.45 -10.55 -6.41
CA GLU A 241 18.55 -11.97 -6.04
C GLU A 241 18.79 -12.85 -7.29
N ARG A 242 18.04 -12.59 -8.37
CA ARG A 242 18.16 -13.33 -9.63
C ARG A 242 19.47 -13.07 -10.38
N GLN A 243 20.16 -11.97 -10.07
CA GLN A 243 21.53 -11.68 -10.53
C GLN A 243 22.62 -12.25 -9.61
N GLY A 244 22.24 -12.97 -8.54
CA GLY A 244 23.18 -13.55 -7.58
C GLY A 244 23.56 -12.61 -6.42
N ALA A 245 23.09 -11.36 -6.42
CA ALA A 245 23.32 -10.38 -5.35
C ALA A 245 22.35 -10.59 -4.16
N VAL A 246 22.29 -11.82 -3.64
CA VAL A 246 21.34 -12.25 -2.59
C VAL A 246 21.47 -11.40 -1.32
N ALA A 247 22.70 -10.98 -0.96
CA ALA A 247 22.95 -10.13 0.21
C ALA A 247 22.32 -8.73 0.04
N THR A 248 22.54 -8.08 -1.11
CA THR A 248 21.94 -6.78 -1.44
C THR A 248 20.41 -6.85 -1.44
N ALA A 249 19.85 -7.90 -2.03
CA ALA A 249 18.40 -8.13 -2.02
C ALA A 249 17.84 -8.30 -0.59
N ALA A 250 18.53 -9.06 0.26
CA ALA A 250 18.12 -9.28 1.65
C ALA A 250 18.22 -7.99 2.50
N GLU A 251 19.25 -7.18 2.28
CA GLU A 251 19.41 -5.88 2.93
C GLU A 251 18.27 -4.93 2.57
N GLN A 252 17.94 -4.80 1.27
CA GLN A 252 16.84 -3.95 0.80
C GLN A 252 15.50 -4.39 1.40
N LEU A 253 15.18 -5.70 1.34
CA LEU A 253 13.95 -6.22 1.95
C LEU A 253 13.93 -6.03 3.48
N SER A 254 15.08 -6.15 4.16
CA SER A 254 15.17 -5.92 5.60
C SER A 254 14.93 -4.45 5.97
N ALA A 255 15.37 -3.51 5.13
CA ALA A 255 15.05 -2.10 5.30
C ALA A 255 13.54 -1.86 5.16
N GLU A 256 12.91 -2.41 4.11
CA GLU A 256 11.46 -2.30 3.90
C GLU A 256 10.65 -2.93 5.04
N LEU A 257 11.02 -4.12 5.52
CA LEU A 257 10.38 -4.80 6.65
C LEU A 257 10.42 -3.97 7.95
N ARG A 258 11.38 -3.04 8.07
CA ARG A 258 11.53 -2.15 9.23
C ARG A 258 10.90 -0.77 9.04
N ALA A 259 10.38 -0.45 7.85
CA ALA A 259 9.83 0.86 7.54
C ALA A 259 8.53 1.18 8.31
N GLY A 260 7.84 0.17 8.84
CA GLY A 260 6.64 0.35 9.65
C GLY A 260 6.03 -0.96 10.12
N LEU A 261 5.08 -0.88 11.06
CA LEU A 261 4.43 -2.07 11.66
C LEU A 261 3.65 -2.91 10.65
N GLU A 262 3.05 -2.27 9.64
CA GLU A 262 2.30 -2.95 8.57
C GLU A 262 3.17 -3.44 7.41
N ALA A 263 4.48 -3.15 7.42
CA ALA A 263 5.36 -3.49 6.30
C ALA A 263 5.46 -5.01 6.04
N PRO A 264 5.57 -5.90 7.06
CA PRO A 264 5.57 -7.34 6.85
C PRO A 264 4.30 -7.86 6.17
N ARG A 265 3.12 -7.44 6.66
CA ARG A 265 1.81 -7.80 6.08
C ARG A 265 1.69 -7.31 4.64
N ARG A 266 2.14 -6.08 4.36
CA ARG A 266 2.13 -5.52 3.01
C ARG A 266 3.03 -6.32 2.05
N ILE A 267 4.24 -6.68 2.48
CA ILE A 267 5.15 -7.52 1.68
C ILE A 267 4.54 -8.89 1.42
N GLU A 268 3.93 -9.53 2.43
CA GLU A 268 3.25 -10.82 2.26
C GLU A 268 2.08 -10.73 1.27
N ALA A 269 1.25 -9.69 1.35
CA ALA A 269 0.18 -9.45 0.41
C ALA A 269 0.71 -9.25 -1.03
N ILE A 270 1.84 -8.55 -1.19
CA ILE A 270 2.52 -8.40 -2.49
C ILE A 270 2.98 -9.76 -3.01
N LEU A 271 3.66 -10.58 -2.20
CA LEU A 271 4.15 -11.89 -2.63
C LEU A 271 3.01 -12.81 -3.03
N GLU A 272 1.91 -12.81 -2.26
CA GLU A 272 0.73 -13.63 -2.53
C GLU A 272 0.03 -13.22 -3.83
N ALA A 273 -0.22 -11.92 -4.01
CA ALA A 273 -0.83 -11.39 -5.23
C ALA A 273 0.03 -11.62 -6.49
N ASN A 274 1.33 -11.91 -6.32
CA ASN A 274 2.31 -12.08 -7.38
C ASN A 274 2.98 -13.46 -7.36
N ARG A 275 2.30 -14.48 -6.83
CA ARG A 275 2.85 -15.85 -6.69
C ARG A 275 3.42 -16.39 -8.01
N ALA A 276 2.80 -16.06 -9.14
CA ALA A 276 3.26 -16.48 -10.48
C ALA A 276 4.66 -15.95 -10.87
N LEU A 277 5.15 -14.89 -10.22
CA LEU A 277 6.45 -14.28 -10.51
C LEU A 277 7.60 -14.84 -9.66
N ASP A 278 7.31 -15.71 -8.68
CA ASP A 278 8.30 -16.34 -7.79
C ASP A 278 9.28 -15.30 -7.20
N LEU A 279 8.73 -14.32 -6.48
CA LEU A 279 9.49 -13.17 -5.98
C LEU A 279 10.29 -13.51 -4.72
N CYS A 280 11.60 -13.23 -4.76
CA CYS A 280 12.53 -13.28 -3.63
C CYS A 280 12.57 -14.61 -2.84
N PRO A 281 12.65 -15.80 -3.49
CA PRO A 281 12.57 -17.09 -2.80
C PRO A 281 13.65 -17.29 -1.72
N GLN A 282 14.84 -16.71 -1.88
CA GLN A 282 15.94 -16.85 -0.92
C GLN A 282 16.07 -15.65 0.02
N SER A 283 16.06 -14.43 -0.52
CA SER A 283 16.41 -13.21 0.23
C SER A 283 15.37 -12.83 1.26
N LEU A 284 14.10 -13.21 1.10
CA LEU A 284 13.05 -12.90 2.07
C LEU A 284 13.31 -13.51 3.45
N SER A 285 13.71 -14.79 3.49
CA SER A 285 14.01 -15.48 4.75
C SER A 285 15.16 -14.81 5.51
N ARG A 286 16.22 -14.44 4.78
CA ARG A 286 17.39 -13.72 5.31
C ARG A 286 17.01 -12.31 5.78
N ALA A 287 16.20 -11.60 5.02
CA ALA A 287 15.71 -10.27 5.35
C ALA A 287 14.88 -10.26 6.65
N ARG A 288 14.01 -11.26 6.84
CA ARG A 288 13.23 -11.44 8.08
C ARG A 288 14.13 -11.72 9.28
N ALA A 289 15.12 -12.59 9.13
CA ALA A 289 16.11 -12.86 10.18
C ALA A 289 16.88 -11.58 10.56
N ALA A 290 17.36 -10.82 9.57
CA ALA A 290 18.07 -9.56 9.78
C ALA A 290 17.18 -8.48 10.44
N ALA A 291 15.93 -8.32 9.99
CA ALA A 291 14.98 -7.37 10.58
C ALA A 291 14.65 -7.72 12.05
N THR A 292 14.51 -9.01 12.35
CA THR A 292 14.28 -9.51 13.71
C THR A 292 15.51 -9.27 14.59
N ALA A 293 16.72 -9.53 14.08
CA ALA A 293 17.96 -9.28 14.79
C ALA A 293 18.17 -7.78 15.08
N ALA A 294 17.95 -6.92 14.08
CA ALA A 294 18.03 -5.46 14.24
C ALA A 294 17.01 -4.94 15.27
N THR A 295 15.80 -5.49 15.29
CA THR A 295 14.77 -5.12 16.29
C THR A 295 15.21 -5.50 17.72
N ARG A 296 15.93 -6.62 17.89
CA ARG A 296 16.49 -7.03 19.20
C ARG A 296 17.67 -6.15 19.64
N ALA A 297 18.37 -5.54 18.70
CA ALA A 297 19.53 -4.69 18.95
C ALA A 297 19.18 -3.21 19.18
N ASP A 298 17.90 -2.83 19.14
CA ASP A 298 17.46 -1.44 19.32
C ASP A 298 17.84 -0.92 20.71
N PRO A 299 18.84 0.00 20.82
CA PRO A 299 19.37 0.44 22.10
C PRO A 299 18.31 1.19 22.92
N ALA A 300 17.33 1.83 22.28
CA ALA A 300 16.25 2.51 22.99
C ALA A 300 15.36 1.51 23.75
N GLN A 301 15.07 0.35 23.13
CA GLN A 301 14.35 -0.73 23.81
C GLN A 301 15.20 -1.36 24.92
N THR A 302 16.49 -1.55 24.67
CA THR A 302 17.42 -2.05 25.69
C THR A 302 17.47 -1.11 26.90
N THR A 303 17.57 0.21 26.69
CA THR A 303 17.57 1.20 27.77
C THR A 303 16.26 1.20 28.55
N LEU A 304 15.11 1.17 27.87
CA LEU A 304 13.79 1.09 28.52
C LEU A 304 13.63 -0.19 29.34
N PHE A 305 14.09 -1.32 28.80
CA PHE A 305 14.06 -2.60 29.49
C PHE A 305 14.99 -2.62 30.70
N VAL A 306 16.24 -2.16 30.54
CA VAL A 306 17.24 -2.09 31.62
C VAL A 306 16.78 -1.14 32.72
N LEU A 307 16.27 0.05 32.37
CA LEU A 307 15.76 1.00 33.34
C LEU A 307 14.57 0.43 34.11
N GLY A 308 13.65 -0.24 33.40
CA GLY A 308 12.52 -0.94 34.01
C GLY A 308 12.97 -2.05 34.97
N ALA A 309 13.95 -2.85 34.58
CA ALA A 309 14.52 -3.91 35.40
C ALA A 309 15.23 -3.35 36.64
N VAL A 310 16.06 -2.32 36.49
CA VAL A 310 16.78 -1.67 37.60
C VAL A 310 15.81 -1.13 38.63
N PHE A 311 14.79 -0.36 38.21
CA PHE A 311 13.79 0.17 39.14
C PHE A 311 12.97 -0.92 39.83
N LEU A 312 12.65 -2.02 39.13
CA LEU A 312 11.96 -3.15 39.74
C LEU A 312 12.85 -3.87 40.78
N THR A 313 14.13 -4.08 40.45
CA THR A 313 15.10 -4.74 41.34
C THR A 313 15.42 -3.93 42.59
N LEU A 314 15.37 -2.60 42.51
CA LEU A 314 15.55 -1.72 43.68
C LEU A 314 14.25 -1.51 44.46
N GLY A 315 13.12 -1.38 43.76
CA GLY A 315 11.82 -1.12 44.35
C GLY A 315 11.29 -2.27 45.21
N LEU A 316 11.40 -3.51 44.72
CA LEU A 316 10.87 -4.69 45.43
C LEU A 316 11.51 -4.92 46.81
N PRO A 317 12.86 -4.89 46.97
CA PRO A 317 13.50 -4.99 48.28
C PRO A 317 13.15 -3.83 49.22
N LEU A 318 13.10 -2.59 48.71
CA LEU A 318 12.73 -1.42 49.53
C LEU A 318 11.28 -1.52 50.03
N LEU A 319 10.37 -1.98 49.17
CA LEU A 319 8.97 -2.23 49.54
C LEU A 319 8.87 -3.33 50.59
N ALA A 320 9.58 -4.44 50.42
CA ALA A 320 9.61 -5.56 51.37
C ALA A 320 10.21 -5.14 52.73
N ALA A 321 11.30 -4.38 52.71
CA ALA A 321 11.93 -3.84 53.92
C ALA A 321 10.99 -2.88 54.66
N GLY A 322 10.34 -1.95 53.94
CA GLY A 322 9.35 -1.05 54.54
C GLY A 322 8.15 -1.79 55.13
N ALA A 323 7.67 -2.86 54.46
CA ALA A 323 6.58 -3.69 54.97
C ALA A 323 6.97 -4.48 56.22
N ALA A 324 8.17 -5.08 56.25
CA ALA A 324 8.68 -5.77 57.43
C ALA A 324 8.85 -4.83 58.63
N MET A 325 9.30 -3.59 58.38
CA MET A 325 9.42 -2.55 59.39
C MET A 325 8.07 -2.15 59.99
N LEU A 326 7.02 -2.03 59.16
CA LEU A 326 5.64 -1.82 59.62
C LEU A 326 5.12 -2.95 60.50
N VAL A 327 5.41 -4.20 60.15
CA VAL A 327 5.03 -5.38 60.96
C VAL A 327 5.74 -5.35 62.32
N LEU A 328 7.06 -5.11 62.34
CA LEU A 328 7.84 -5.03 63.57
C LEU A 328 7.34 -3.92 64.52
N LEU A 329 7.00 -2.75 63.97
CA LEU A 329 6.38 -1.65 64.71
C LEU A 329 5.02 -2.06 65.30
N ALA A 330 4.19 -2.77 64.53
CA ALA A 330 2.88 -3.23 65.00
C ALA A 330 2.97 -4.28 66.12
N THR A 331 4.03 -5.09 66.15
CA THR A 331 4.23 -6.14 67.18
C THR A 331 4.93 -5.66 68.46
N GLY A 332 5.21 -4.35 68.60
CA GLY A 332 5.78 -3.77 69.82
C GLY A 332 7.28 -4.03 70.04
N GLY A 333 8.03 -4.45 69.00
CA GLY A 333 9.45 -4.79 69.11
C GLY A 333 10.43 -3.63 68.95
N ALA A 334 9.96 -2.38 68.94
CA ALA A 334 10.69 -1.26 68.36
C ALA A 334 11.08 -0.16 69.36
N ASP A 335 11.88 -0.49 70.38
CA ASP A 335 12.43 0.54 71.28
C ASP A 335 13.57 1.39 70.65
N ARG A 336 14.05 1.07 69.44
CA ARG A 336 15.22 1.76 68.83
C ARG A 336 15.23 1.94 67.31
N ILE A 337 14.13 1.66 66.60
CA ILE A 337 14.15 1.77 65.14
C ILE A 337 13.48 3.09 64.71
N THR A 338 14.28 4.09 64.36
CA THR A 338 13.81 5.28 63.63
C THR A 338 13.42 4.87 62.22
N ALA A 339 12.15 4.51 62.02
CA ALA A 339 11.61 4.27 60.71
C ALA A 339 11.56 5.59 59.93
N GLU A 340 12.45 5.75 58.96
CA GLU A 340 12.30 6.83 57.97
C GLU A 340 11.06 6.51 57.13
N PRO A 341 9.98 7.31 57.21
CA PRO A 341 8.70 7.04 56.54
C PRO A 341 8.80 7.09 55.00
N ILE A 342 9.99 7.34 54.46
CA ILE A 342 10.29 7.54 53.04
C ILE A 342 10.55 6.20 52.32
N VAL A 343 11.01 5.16 53.02
CA VAL A 343 11.45 3.90 52.39
C VAL A 343 10.31 3.17 51.67
N LEU A 344 9.14 3.04 52.33
CA LEU A 344 7.98 2.37 51.77
C LEU A 344 7.41 3.09 50.52
N PRO A 345 7.11 4.42 50.55
CA PRO A 345 6.58 5.10 49.38
C PRO A 345 7.59 5.13 48.22
N MET A 346 8.90 5.27 48.49
CA MET A 346 9.93 5.22 47.47
C MET A 346 10.01 3.83 46.80
N GLY A 347 9.99 2.75 47.59
CA GLY A 347 9.95 1.38 47.07
C GLY A 347 8.70 1.13 46.21
N GLY A 348 7.54 1.67 46.63
CA GLY A 348 6.30 1.62 45.85
C GLY A 348 6.41 2.33 44.50
N ILE A 349 6.87 3.57 44.49
CA ILE A 349 7.03 4.36 43.26
C ILE A 349 7.99 3.67 42.28
N LEU A 350 9.16 3.22 42.75
CA LEU A 350 10.15 2.53 41.91
C LEU A 350 9.59 1.22 41.32
N THR A 351 8.86 0.45 42.12
CA THR A 351 8.23 -0.80 41.65
C THR A 351 7.18 -0.53 40.57
N ILE A 352 6.32 0.49 40.77
CA ILE A 352 5.27 0.87 39.82
C ILE A 352 5.89 1.37 38.50
N LEU A 353 6.86 2.28 38.58
CA LEU A 353 7.55 2.80 37.39
C LEU A 353 8.32 1.70 36.67
N GLY A 354 9.09 0.89 37.39
CA GLY A 354 9.83 -0.25 36.85
C GLY A 354 8.92 -1.24 36.13
N GLY A 355 7.82 -1.63 36.77
CA GLY A 355 6.79 -2.49 36.19
C GLY A 355 6.13 -1.88 34.95
N ALA A 356 5.81 -0.58 34.97
CA ALA A 356 5.23 0.12 33.83
C ALA A 356 6.19 0.18 32.63
N HIS A 357 7.47 0.50 32.86
CA HIS A 357 8.50 0.52 31.81
C HIS A 357 8.76 -0.87 31.23
N LEU A 358 8.91 -1.89 32.09
CA LEU A 358 9.11 -3.27 31.67
C LEU A 358 7.91 -3.78 30.86
N ARG A 359 6.69 -3.51 31.34
CA ARG A 359 5.45 -3.86 30.62
C ARG A 359 5.39 -3.15 29.26
N ARG A 360 5.70 -1.85 29.18
CA ARG A 360 5.75 -1.10 27.90
C ARG A 360 6.80 -1.67 26.96
N ALA A 361 7.99 -2.01 27.44
CA ALA A 361 9.06 -2.60 26.65
C ALA A 361 8.67 -3.98 26.10
N LEU A 362 8.12 -4.85 26.96
CA LEU A 362 7.64 -6.19 26.58
C LEU A 362 6.45 -6.12 25.63
N LEU A 363 5.49 -5.22 25.88
CA LEU A 363 4.38 -4.98 24.97
C LEU A 363 4.91 -4.51 23.62
N THR A 364 5.72 -3.45 23.56
CA THR A 364 6.28 -2.94 22.29
C THR A 364 7.07 -4.01 21.53
N ARG A 365 7.84 -4.85 22.24
CA ARG A 365 8.54 -5.99 21.65
C ARG A 365 7.57 -7.03 21.10
N ARG A 366 6.53 -7.38 21.85
CA ARG A 366 5.48 -8.31 21.42
C ARG A 366 4.69 -7.78 20.22
N LEU A 367 4.33 -6.48 20.24
CA LEU A 367 3.69 -5.75 19.14
C LEU A 367 4.51 -5.86 17.86
N ARG A 368 5.82 -5.60 17.94
CA ARG A 368 6.72 -5.63 16.78
C ARG A 368 6.93 -7.05 16.23
N LEU A 369 7.02 -8.06 17.11
CA LEU A 369 7.34 -9.43 16.70
C LEU A 369 6.13 -10.20 16.17
N HIS A 370 4.96 -10.01 16.78
CA HIS A 370 3.77 -10.80 16.46
C HIS A 370 2.69 -10.00 15.74
N GLY A 371 2.85 -8.68 15.64
CA GLY A 371 1.71 -7.80 15.40
C GLY A 371 0.72 -7.89 16.57
N ILE A 372 -0.27 -6.99 16.61
CA ILE A 372 -1.56 -7.35 17.20
C ILE A 372 -2.54 -7.34 16.04
N GLU A 373 -3.39 -8.35 15.97
CA GLU A 373 -4.73 -8.17 15.40
C GLU A 373 -5.52 -7.33 16.40
N ALA A 374 -5.23 -6.04 16.46
CA ALA A 374 -5.96 -5.14 17.34
C ALA A 374 -7.30 -4.87 16.68
N GLN A 375 -8.36 -5.53 17.14
CA GLN A 375 -9.71 -5.06 16.90
C GLN A 375 -9.89 -3.79 17.74
N ALA A 376 -9.76 -2.63 17.11
CA ALA A 376 -10.13 -1.38 17.75
C ALA A 376 -11.65 -1.23 17.65
N GLU A 377 -12.36 -1.41 18.77
CA GLU A 377 -13.75 -1.02 18.86
C GLU A 377 -13.80 0.50 19.02
N ILE A 378 -14.38 1.20 18.04
CA ILE A 378 -14.54 2.66 18.12
C ILE A 378 -15.67 2.95 19.12
N LEU A 379 -15.29 3.18 20.39
CA LEU A 379 -16.25 3.41 21.47
C LEU A 379 -17.02 4.73 21.35
N ARG A 380 -16.46 5.74 20.66
CA ARG A 380 -17.13 7.03 20.46
C ARG A 380 -16.48 7.85 19.36
N VAL A 381 -17.29 8.41 18.45
CA VAL A 381 -16.86 9.45 17.49
C VAL A 381 -17.45 10.78 17.96
N GLU A 382 -16.62 11.67 18.50
CA GLU A 382 -17.03 13.03 18.80
C GLU A 382 -16.72 13.93 17.60
N MET A 383 -17.76 14.43 16.93
CA MET A 383 -17.59 15.41 15.87
C MET A 383 -17.26 16.78 16.49
N THR A 384 -16.00 17.18 16.41
CA THR A 384 -15.58 18.54 16.78
C THR A 384 -16.10 19.50 15.70
N ARG A 385 -17.26 20.11 15.92
CA ARG A 385 -17.70 21.27 15.12
C ARG A 385 -16.78 22.44 15.45
N ALA A 386 -15.80 22.70 14.60
CA ALA A 386 -15.15 23.99 14.56
C ALA A 386 -16.16 25.01 14.02
N GLN A 387 -16.69 25.87 14.91
CA GLN A 387 -17.36 27.09 14.48
C GLN A 387 -16.32 28.01 13.88
N ILE A 388 -16.35 28.18 12.56
CA ILE A 388 -15.65 29.26 11.88
C ILE A 388 -16.57 30.48 12.04
N GLY A 389 -16.16 31.40 12.92
CA GLY A 389 -16.77 32.73 13.06
C GLY A 389 -16.20 33.72 12.06
#